data_AF-A0A078GEC3-F1
#
_entry.id   AF-A0A078GEC3-F1
#
_cell.length_a   1.000
_cell.length_b   1.000
_cell.length_c   1.000
_cell.angle_alpha   90.00
_cell.angle_beta   90.00
_cell.angle_gamma   90.00
#
_symmetry.space_group_name_H-M   'P 1'
#
loop_
_entity.id
_entity.type
_entity.pdbx_description
1 polymer ?
#
loop_
_entity_poly.entity_id
_entity_poly.type
_entity_poly.pdbx_seq_one_letter_code
_entity_poly.pdbx_strand_id
1 'polypeptide(L)'
;MPPPPVAVYRSDDFLAHFLEQRTLIGETLYPLVELLQPLFAPKITGMLLELPRTQIFRCIESPEVLKEKVNEAIDVLVDWYPQQMKLNEQEAKEFRAAMLLSKL
;
A
#
# COMPACT_ATOMS: atom_id res chain seq x y z
N MET A 1 20.76 16.98 -3.36
CA MET A 1 21.69 17.32 -2.26
C MET A 1 22.55 16.08 -1.98
N PRO A 2 23.88 16.20 -1.87
CA PRO A 2 24.71 15.09 -1.40
C PRO A 2 24.46 14.84 0.11
N PRO A 3 24.48 13.58 0.59
CA PRO A 3 24.35 13.29 2.01
C PRO A 3 25.57 13.81 2.79
N PRO A 4 25.39 14.32 4.02
CA PRO A 4 26.51 14.75 4.86
C PRO A 4 27.41 13.55 5.22
N PRO A 5 28.72 13.77 5.41
CA PRO A 5 29.64 12.72 5.83
C PRO A 5 29.20 12.13 7.18
N VAL A 6 29.39 10.81 7.32
CA VAL A 6 28.90 9.84 8.33
C VAL A 6 29.03 10.22 9.82
N ALA A 7 29.53 11.41 10.16
CA ALA A 7 29.89 11.80 11.53
C ALA A 7 28.75 12.36 12.40
N VAL A 8 27.58 12.76 11.87
CA VAL A 8 26.52 13.38 12.70
C VAL A 8 25.12 12.98 12.22
N TYR A 9 24.66 11.78 12.56
CA TYR A 9 23.23 11.48 12.55
C TYR A 9 22.70 11.60 13.97
N ARG A 10 22.02 12.71 14.28
CA ARG A 10 21.14 12.80 15.44
C ARG A 10 19.99 11.82 15.21
N SER A 11 19.55 11.09 16.23
CA SER A 11 18.53 10.03 16.12
C SER A 11 17.24 10.47 15.41
N ASP A 12 16.87 11.75 15.53
CA ASP A 12 15.71 12.36 14.88
C ASP A 12 15.85 12.49 13.35
N ASP A 13 17.07 12.67 12.85
CA ASP A 13 17.37 12.90 11.42
C ASP A 13 17.21 11.60 10.59
N PHE A 14 17.52 10.46 11.21
CA PHE A 14 17.41 9.14 10.59
C PHE A 14 15.95 8.76 10.30
N LEU A 15 15.03 9.15 11.20
CA LEU A 15 13.59 8.93 11.00
C LEU A 15 13.04 9.82 9.90
N ALA A 16 13.45 11.10 9.86
CA ALA A 16 13.04 12.02 8.80
C ALA A 16 13.46 11.48 7.42
N HIS A 17 14.71 11.06 7.27
CA HIS A 17 15.19 10.47 6.02
C HIS A 17 14.46 9.15 5.68
N PHE A 18 14.21 8.29 6.67
CA PHE A 18 13.47 7.05 6.46
C PHE A 18 12.02 7.27 6.02
N LEU A 19 11.34 8.25 6.61
CA LEU A 19 9.96 8.61 6.25
C LEU A 19 9.92 9.25 4.86
N GLU A 20 10.85 10.14 4.54
CA GLU A 20 10.96 10.76 3.22
C GLU A 20 11.19 9.70 2.12
N GLN A 21 12.07 8.73 2.39
CA GLN A 21 12.29 7.60 1.49
C GLN A 21 11.01 6.79 1.25
N ARG A 22 10.21 6.54 2.31
CA ARG A 22 8.93 5.83 2.18
C ARG A 22 7.90 6.63 1.40
N THR A 23 7.84 7.94 1.60
CA THR A 23 6.99 8.85 0.83
C THR A 23 7.32 8.78 -0.65
N LEU A 24 8.61 8.92 -1.01
CA LEU A 24 9.06 8.86 -2.42
C LEU A 24 8.75 7.51 -3.07
N ILE A 25 8.95 6.42 -2.33
CA ILE A 25 8.58 5.07 -2.78
C ILE A 25 7.06 4.98 -3.00
N GLY A 26 6.27 5.55 -2.09
CA GLY A 26 4.81 5.61 -2.19
C GLY A 26 4.34 6.36 -3.43
N GLU A 27 4.92 7.53 -3.71
CA GLU A 27 4.62 8.32 -4.92
C GLU A 27 4.94 7.56 -6.21
N THR A 28 5.97 6.71 -6.18
CA THR A 28 6.35 5.85 -7.32
C THR A 28 5.41 4.66 -7.47
N LEU A 29 4.99 4.07 -6.34
CA LEU A 29 4.18 2.85 -6.30
C LEU A 29 2.69 3.14 -6.54
N TYR A 30 2.21 4.32 -6.11
CA TYR A 30 0.83 4.74 -6.26
C TYR A 30 0.28 4.62 -7.70
N PRO A 31 0.93 5.16 -8.75
CA PRO A 31 0.40 5.04 -10.12
C PRO A 31 0.36 3.58 -10.60
N LEU A 32 1.28 2.72 -10.14
CA LEU A 32 1.26 1.30 -10.49
C LEU A 32 0.06 0.58 -9.86
N VAL A 33 -0.26 0.91 -8.61
CA VAL A 33 -1.44 0.39 -7.91
C VAL A 33 -2.73 0.97 -8.48
N GLU A 34 -2.74 2.26 -8.83
CA GLU A 34 -3.90 2.94 -9.42
C GLU A 34 -4.33 2.33 -10.75
N LEU A 35 -3.36 1.90 -11.58
CA LEU A 35 -3.63 1.17 -12.81
C LEU A 35 -4.33 -0.18 -12.56
N LEU A 36 -4.07 -0.82 -11.41
CA LEU A 36 -4.67 -2.11 -11.04
C LEU A 36 -5.99 -1.94 -10.30
N GLN A 37 -6.07 -0.99 -9.37
CA GLN A 37 -7.22 -0.74 -8.53
C GLN A 37 -7.32 0.75 -8.16
N PRO A 38 -7.98 1.57 -9.01
CA PRO A 38 -8.06 3.01 -8.78
C PRO A 38 -8.94 3.37 -7.58
N LEU A 39 -9.94 2.56 -7.25
CA LEU A 39 -10.90 2.88 -6.18
C LEU A 39 -10.27 2.85 -4.78
N PHE A 40 -9.28 1.98 -4.58
CA PHE A 40 -8.59 1.79 -3.30
C PHE A 40 -7.08 2.02 -3.38
N ALA A 41 -6.59 2.60 -4.47
CA ALA A 41 -5.18 2.89 -4.69
C ALA A 41 -4.47 3.54 -3.49
N PRO A 42 -5.00 4.62 -2.86
CA PRO A 42 -4.32 5.25 -1.72
C PRO A 42 -4.27 4.35 -0.48
N LYS A 43 -5.31 3.52 -0.28
CA LYS A 43 -5.40 2.63 0.88
C LYS A 43 -4.49 1.41 0.72
N ILE A 44 -4.50 0.80 -0.47
CA ILE A 44 -3.61 -0.31 -0.82
C ILE A 44 -2.16 0.16 -0.79
N THR A 45 -1.85 1.32 -1.38
CA THR A 45 -0.49 1.90 -1.35
C THR A 45 -0.04 2.12 0.09
N GLY A 46 -0.90 2.64 0.97
CA GLY A 46 -0.61 2.75 2.40
C GLY A 46 -0.25 1.40 3.05
N MET A 47 -1.06 0.36 2.80
CA MET A 47 -0.81 -0.99 3.33
C MET A 47 0.47 -1.63 2.78
N LEU A 48 0.79 -1.38 1.50
CA LEU A 48 2.03 -1.85 0.88
C LEU A 48 3.25 -1.11 1.44
N LEU A 49 3.11 0.18 1.76
CA LEU A 49 4.18 0.93 2.40
C LEU A 49 4.48 0.39 3.79
N GLU A 50 3.52 -0.16 4.53
CA GLU A 50 3.77 -0.83 5.82
C GLU A 50 4.69 -2.05 5.73
N LEU A 51 4.92 -2.60 4.53
CA LEU A 51 5.86 -3.70 4.31
C LEU A 51 7.33 -3.27 4.53
N PRO A 52 8.22 -4.22 4.83
CA PRO A 52 9.65 -3.94 4.92
C PRO A 52 10.19 -3.48 3.56
N ARG A 53 11.16 -2.56 3.56
CA ARG A 53 11.74 -1.95 2.35
C ARG A 53 12.08 -2.96 1.25
N THR A 54 12.68 -4.09 1.61
CA THR A 54 13.04 -5.17 0.68
C THR A 54 11.84 -5.72 -0.09
N GLN A 55 10.68 -5.85 0.55
CA GLN A 55 9.44 -6.27 -0.11
C GLN A 55 8.90 -5.19 -1.05
N ILE A 56 8.97 -3.92 -0.63
CA ILE A 56 8.48 -2.82 -1.47
C ILE A 56 9.31 -2.68 -2.74
N PHE A 57 10.64 -2.76 -2.64
CA PHE A 57 11.53 -2.78 -3.81
C PHE A 57 11.19 -3.95 -4.74
N ARG A 58 10.97 -5.16 -4.22
CA ARG A 58 10.53 -6.30 -5.05
C ARG A 58 9.20 -6.07 -5.74
N CYS A 59 8.26 -5.36 -5.12
CA CYS A 59 6.99 -4.98 -5.76
C CYS A 59 7.21 -4.01 -6.92
N ILE A 60 8.18 -3.09 -6.81
CA ILE A 60 8.50 -2.14 -7.89
C ILE A 60 9.26 -2.84 -9.02
N GLU A 61 10.16 -3.76 -8.69
CA GLU A 61 10.98 -4.51 -9.66
C GLU A 61 10.19 -5.59 -10.41
N SER A 62 9.18 -6.21 -9.78
CA SER A 62 8.36 -7.26 -10.40
C SER A 62 6.87 -6.91 -10.36
N PRO A 63 6.24 -6.71 -11.54
CA PRO A 63 4.80 -6.44 -11.62
C PRO A 63 3.95 -7.63 -11.16
N GLU A 64 4.45 -8.87 -11.27
CA GLU A 64 3.75 -10.04 -10.74
C GLU A 64 3.66 -9.99 -9.21
N VAL A 65 4.76 -9.65 -8.52
CA VAL A 65 4.79 -9.51 -7.07
C VAL A 65 3.89 -8.36 -6.61
N LEU A 66 3.91 -7.24 -7.33
CA LEU A 66 3.01 -6.12 -7.05
C LEU A 66 1.55 -6.56 -7.13
N LYS A 67 1.17 -7.26 -8.21
CA LYS A 67 -0.21 -7.72 -8.41
C LYS A 67 -0.65 -8.69 -7.31
N GLU A 68 0.23 -9.61 -6.90
CA GLU A 68 -0.04 -10.53 -5.80
C GLU A 68 -0.30 -9.77 -4.48
N LYS A 69 0.57 -8.81 -4.15
CA LYS A 69 0.44 -8.02 -2.92
C LYS A 69 -0.76 -7.07 -2.94
N VAL A 70 -1.07 -6.51 -4.10
CA VAL A 70 -2.29 -5.71 -4.31
C VAL A 70 -3.53 -6.57 -4.09
N ASN A 71 -3.57 -7.81 -4.60
CA ASN A 71 -4.68 -8.73 -4.37
C ASN A 71 -4.85 -9.08 -2.89
N GLU A 72 -3.76 -9.37 -2.18
CA GLU A 72 -3.80 -9.61 -0.72
C GLU A 72 -4.32 -8.39 0.04
N ALA A 73 -3.85 -7.18 -0.30
CA ALA A 73 -4.32 -5.95 0.31
C ALA A 73 -5.82 -5.71 0.02
N ILE A 74 -6.28 -6.04 -1.19
CA ILE A 74 -7.70 -5.97 -1.55
C ILE A 74 -8.51 -6.93 -0.68
N ASP A 75 -8.09 -8.19 -0.50
CA ASP A 75 -8.81 -9.14 0.36
C ASP A 75 -8.94 -8.62 1.80
N VAL A 76 -7.85 -8.09 2.36
CA VAL A 76 -7.90 -7.47 3.70
C VAL A 76 -8.84 -6.27 3.74
N LEU A 77 -8.85 -5.43 2.69
CA LEU A 77 -9.77 -4.30 2.60
C LEU A 77 -11.23 -4.73 2.49
N VAL A 78 -11.51 -5.78 1.73
CA VAL A 78 -12.86 -6.36 1.59
C VAL A 78 -13.40 -6.85 2.92
N ASP A 79 -12.54 -7.38 3.80
CA ASP A 79 -12.91 -7.78 5.15
C ASP A 79 -13.03 -6.60 6.13
N TRP A 80 -12.15 -5.61 6.02
CA TRP A 80 -12.09 -4.46 6.94
C TRP A 80 -13.15 -3.38 6.66
N TYR A 81 -13.46 -3.11 5.39
CA TYR A 81 -14.32 -2.01 4.98
C TYR A 81 -15.76 -2.10 5.54
N PRO A 82 -16.42 -3.28 5.55
CA PRO A 82 -17.75 -3.40 6.14
C PRO A 82 -17.77 -3.12 7.65
N GLN A 83 -16.69 -3.47 8.36
CA GLN A 83 -16.56 -3.23 9.80
C GLN A 83 -16.45 -1.73 10.10
N GLN A 84 -15.78 -0.98 9.24
CA GLN A 84 -15.61 0.46 9.39
C GLN A 84 -16.90 1.23 9.11
N MET A 85 -17.62 0.83 8.06
CA MET A 85 -18.90 1.44 7.71
C MET A 85 -20.05 0.97 8.60
N LYS A 86 -19.81 0.04 9.53
CA LYS A 86 -20.83 -0.59 10.40
C LYS A 86 -22.01 -1.11 9.57
N LEU A 87 -21.69 -1.66 8.40
CA LEU A 87 -22.69 -2.23 7.50
C LEU A 87 -23.36 -3.42 8.18
N ASN A 88 -24.64 -3.62 7.89
CA ASN A 88 -25.29 -4.85 8.30
C ASN A 88 -24.69 -6.05 7.53
N GLU A 89 -24.93 -7.28 8.01
CA GLU A 89 -24.33 -8.47 7.41
C GLU A 89 -24.73 -8.66 5.93
N GLN A 90 -25.93 -8.20 5.54
CA GLN A 90 -26.43 -8.27 4.17
C GLN A 90 -25.64 -7.32 3.25
N GLU A 91 -25.52 -6.06 3.64
CA GLU A 91 -24.76 -5.02 2.93
C GLU A 91 -23.27 -5.35 2.87
N ALA A 92 -22.72 -5.96 3.93
CA ALA A 92 -21.35 -6.45 3.95
C ALA A 92 -21.14 -7.57 2.92
N LYS A 93 -22.08 -8.52 2.84
CA LYS A 93 -22.04 -9.61 1.84
C LYS A 93 -22.14 -9.06 0.42
N GLU A 94 -23.02 -8.08 0.18
CA GLU A 94 -23.16 -7.42 -1.13
C GLU A 94 -21.89 -6.64 -1.51
N PHE A 95 -21.30 -5.89 -0.58
CA PHE A 95 -20.05 -5.17 -0.80
C PHE A 95 -18.90 -6.14 -1.14
N ARG A 96 -18.80 -7.23 -0.38
CA ARG A 96 -17.81 -8.29 -0.62
C ARG A 96 -18.00 -8.92 -2.01
N ALA A 97 -19.24 -9.26 -2.37
CA ALA A 97 -19.56 -9.82 -3.68
C ALA A 97 -19.22 -8.83 -4.82
N ALA A 98 -19.58 -7.56 -4.68
CA ALA A 98 -19.26 -6.52 -5.66
C ALA A 98 -17.75 -6.34 -5.84
N MET A 99 -16.98 -6.40 -4.74
CA MET A 99 -15.53 -6.33 -4.78
C MET A 99 -14.87 -7.56 -5.41
N LEU A 100 -15.41 -8.76 -5.15
CA LEU A 100 -14.91 -9.99 -5.79
C LEU A 100 -15.21 -10.02 -7.30
N LEU A 101 -16.36 -9.48 -7.72
CA LEU A 101 -16.70 -9.38 -9.15
C LEU A 101 -15.81 -8.37 -9.89
N SER A 102 -15.30 -7.35 -9.20
CA SER A 102 -14.33 -6.39 -9.74
C SER A 102 -12.91 -6.96 -9.87
N LYS A 103 -12.63 -8.17 -9.35
CA LYS A 103 -11.34 -8.87 -9.51
C LYS A 103 -11.18 -9.60 -10.87
N LEU A 104 -12.18 -9.54 -11.76
CA LEU A 104 -12.20 -10.26 -13.05
C LEU A 104 -11.96 -9.36 -14.26
#